data_AF-A0A2H6NGV8-F1
#
_entry.id   AF-A0A2H6NGV8-F1
#
_cell.length_a   1.000
_cell.length_b   1.000
_cell.length_c   1.000
_cell.angle_alpha   90.00
_cell.angle_beta   90.00
_cell.angle_gamma   90.00
#
_symmetry.space_group_name_H-M   'P 1'
#
loop_
_entity.id
_entity.type
_entity.pdbx_description
1 polymer ?
#
loop_
_entity_poly.entity_id
_entity_poly.type
_entity_poly.pdbx_seq_one_letter_code
_entity_poly.pdbx_strand_id
1 'polypeptide(L)'
;AIVMAAIPESYSHVLAEFECLSPLLSALRLDSSRLKCTCIGISRKWLALGSSGGGLNLIQKDCWKQRLFLTHKEGAISCVAFCLHDEDYVAVATSQGLVVVWELNQERRGKPEKIYISSEHKGRKVTALCWDTNALR
;
A
#
# COMPACT_ATOMS: atom_id res chain seq x y z
N ALA A 1 23.50 -23.19 -8.52
CA ALA A 1 22.65 -24.30 -9.00
C ALA A 1 21.45 -24.39 -8.07
N ILE A 2 20.25 -24.08 -8.57
CA ILE A 2 19.01 -24.22 -7.78
C ILE A 2 18.65 -25.71 -7.82
N VAL A 3 18.58 -26.34 -6.65
CA VAL A 3 18.08 -27.71 -6.52
C VAL A 3 16.57 -27.63 -6.69
N MET A 4 16.07 -27.93 -7.89
CA MET A 4 14.64 -28.11 -8.12
C MET A 4 14.21 -29.39 -7.39
N ALA A 5 13.63 -29.24 -6.20
CA ALA A 5 12.84 -30.31 -5.61
C ALA A 5 11.74 -30.68 -6.62
N ALA A 6 11.66 -31.96 -7.00
CA ALA A 6 10.72 -32.44 -7.99
C ALA A 6 9.28 -32.06 -7.57
N ILE A 7 8.62 -31.25 -8.39
CA ILE A 7 7.24 -30.81 -8.15
C ILE A 7 6.32 -32.01 -8.45
N PRO A 8 5.47 -32.46 -7.51
CA PRO A 8 4.52 -33.53 -7.77
C PRO A 8 3.59 -33.20 -8.95
N GLU A 9 3.30 -34.18 -9.81
CA GLU A 9 2.47 -34.04 -11.03
C GLU A 9 1.04 -33.49 -10.77
N SER A 10 0.61 -33.43 -9.51
CA SER A 10 -0.67 -32.86 -9.09
C SER A 10 -0.72 -31.32 -9.11
N TYR A 11 0.40 -30.62 -9.26
CA TYR A 11 0.44 -29.16 -9.25
C TYR A 11 0.54 -28.60 -10.66
N SER A 12 -0.49 -27.89 -11.10
CA SER A 12 -0.55 -27.23 -12.42
C SER A 12 0.15 -25.88 -12.47
N HIS A 13 0.47 -25.28 -11.31
CA HIS A 13 1.05 -23.94 -11.21
C HIS A 13 2.09 -23.90 -10.08
N VAL A 14 3.15 -23.14 -10.30
CA VAL A 14 4.23 -22.92 -9.34
C VAL A 14 4.34 -21.43 -9.10
N LEU A 15 4.36 -21.01 -7.83
CA LEU A 15 4.78 -19.67 -7.45
C LEU A 15 6.30 -19.68 -7.30
N ALA A 16 6.98 -18.87 -8.11
CA ALA A 16 8.42 -18.70 -8.03
C ALA A 16 8.73 -17.22 -7.79
N GLU A 17 9.68 -16.96 -6.89
CA GLU A 17 10.28 -15.63 -6.73
C GLU A 17 11.34 -15.47 -7.82
N PHE A 18 11.09 -14.59 -8.79
CA PHE A 18 12.01 -14.35 -9.90
C PHE A 18 13.03 -13.23 -9.58
N GLU A 19 12.75 -12.39 -8.59
CA GLU A 19 13.58 -11.24 -8.21
C GLU A 19 13.70 -11.14 -6.68
N CYS A 20 14.88 -10.76 -6.19
CA CYS A 20 15.14 -10.63 -4.77
C CYS A 20 14.32 -9.47 -4.16
N LEU A 21 13.34 -9.79 -3.32
CA LEU A 21 12.45 -8.82 -2.66
C LEU A 21 13.08 -8.08 -1.45
N SER A 22 14.38 -8.24 -1.22
CA SER A 22 15.08 -7.60 -0.09
C SER A 22 14.92 -6.06 -0.01
N PRO A 23 14.83 -5.28 -1.11
CA PRO A 23 14.54 -3.84 -1.02
C PRO A 23 13.15 -3.55 -0.44
N LEU A 24 12.17 -4.40 -0.72
CA LEU A 24 10.82 -4.28 -0.19
C LEU A 24 10.76 -4.63 1.31
N LEU A 25 11.47 -5.69 1.70
CA LEU A 25 11.55 -6.11 3.10
C LEU A 25 12.29 -5.08 3.96
N SER A 26 13.33 -4.45 3.41
CA SER A 26 14.09 -3.38 4.09
C SER A 26 13.32 -2.07 4.21
N ALA A 27 12.53 -1.68 3.18
CA ALA A 27 11.63 -0.52 3.22
C ALA A 27 10.63 -0.60 4.39
N LEU A 28 10.13 -1.81 4.65
CA LEU A 28 9.20 -2.06 5.74
C LEU A 28 9.84 -2.09 7.14
N ARG A 29 11.18 -2.13 7.22
CA ARG A 29 11.90 -2.51 8.45
C ARG A 29 11.24 -3.72 9.13
N LEU A 30 10.91 -4.77 8.37
CA LEU A 30 10.29 -5.99 8.92
C LEU A 30 11.18 -6.70 9.95
N ASP A 31 12.47 -6.36 9.95
CA ASP A 31 13.44 -6.72 10.98
C ASP A 31 13.23 -5.99 12.31
N SER A 32 12.42 -4.92 12.33
CA SER A 32 12.05 -4.18 13.53
C SER A 32 10.79 -4.74 14.19
N SER A 33 10.90 -5.20 15.42
CA SER A 33 9.76 -5.68 16.23
C SER A 33 8.69 -4.62 16.53
N ARG A 34 8.98 -3.33 16.27
CA ARG A 34 8.12 -2.20 16.64
C ARG A 34 7.15 -1.77 15.53
N LEU A 35 7.50 -1.97 14.25
CA LEU A 35 6.69 -1.55 13.11
C LEU A 35 6.14 -2.76 12.38
N LYS A 36 4.82 -2.92 12.44
CA LYS A 36 4.12 -4.03 11.78
C LYS A 36 3.44 -3.52 10.53
N CYS A 37 3.51 -4.28 9.45
CA CYS A 37 2.65 -4.06 8.30
C CYS A 37 1.21 -4.42 8.66
N THR A 38 0.27 -3.51 8.42
CA THR A 38 -1.14 -3.65 8.86
C THR A 38 -2.11 -3.82 7.71
N CYS A 39 -1.79 -3.31 6.53
CA CYS A 39 -2.57 -3.47 5.31
C CYS A 39 -1.70 -3.29 4.07
N ILE A 40 -2.17 -3.84 2.95
CA ILE A 40 -1.50 -3.79 1.65
C ILE A 40 -2.50 -3.29 0.61
N GLY A 41 -2.06 -2.44 -0.30
CA GLY A 41 -2.81 -2.02 -1.48
C GLY A 41 -1.94 -2.13 -2.72
N ILE A 42 -2.52 -2.46 -3.86
CA ILE A 42 -1.77 -2.66 -5.11
C ILE A 42 -2.48 -1.96 -6.27
N SER A 43 -1.70 -1.31 -7.13
CA SER A 43 -2.14 -0.80 -8.44
C SER A 43 -1.26 -1.41 -9.55
N ARG A 44 -1.32 -0.92 -10.80
CA ARG A 44 -0.40 -1.34 -11.85
C ARG A 44 1.01 -0.80 -11.65
N LYS A 45 1.18 0.40 -11.09
CA LYS A 45 2.50 1.03 -10.86
C LYS A 45 2.99 0.88 -9.42
N TRP A 46 2.08 0.77 -8.45
CA TRP A 46 2.40 0.92 -7.04
C TRP A 46 2.08 -0.30 -6.18
N LEU A 47 2.85 -0.43 -5.12
CA LEU A 47 2.56 -1.24 -3.96
C LEU A 47 2.56 -0.33 -2.73
N ALA A 48 1.42 -0.25 -2.05
CA ALA A 48 1.24 0.49 -0.82
C ALA A 48 1.27 -0.44 0.38
N LEU A 49 1.99 -0.03 1.42
CA LEU A 49 2.15 -0.80 2.64
C LEU A 49 1.86 0.11 3.84
N GLY A 50 0.75 -0.19 4.53
CA GLY A 50 0.36 0.48 5.75
C GLY A 50 1.11 -0.08 6.96
N SER A 51 1.39 0.78 7.93
CA SER A 51 2.08 0.41 9.16
C SER A 51 1.29 0.71 10.42
N SER A 52 1.62 0.00 11.50
CA SER A 52 1.12 0.23 12.86
C SER A 52 1.48 1.61 13.41
N GLY A 53 2.52 2.25 12.87
CA GLY A 53 2.93 3.61 13.26
C GLY A 53 2.22 4.74 12.50
N GLY A 54 1.24 4.43 11.64
CA GLY A 54 0.52 5.45 10.85
C GLY A 54 1.28 5.91 9.61
N GLY A 55 2.37 5.25 9.24
CA GLY A 55 3.07 5.47 7.97
C GLY A 55 2.52 4.60 6.84
N LEU A 56 2.44 5.16 5.62
CA LEU A 56 2.18 4.46 4.37
C LEU A 56 3.44 4.53 3.50
N ASN A 57 4.04 3.38 3.19
CA ASN A 57 5.14 3.28 2.23
C ASN A 57 4.59 3.00 0.84
N LEU A 58 4.98 3.79 -0.15
CA LEU A 58 4.64 3.59 -1.56
C LEU A 58 5.89 3.18 -2.33
N ILE A 59 5.85 1.97 -2.87
CA ILE A 59 6.93 1.32 -3.61
C ILE A 59 6.52 1.25 -5.08
N GLN A 60 7.38 1.75 -5.96
CA GLN A 60 7.16 1.66 -7.40
C GLN A 60 7.60 0.27 -7.88
N LYS A 61 6.71 -0.44 -8.59
CA LYS A 61 6.94 -1.84 -8.97
C LYS A 61 8.01 -2.03 -10.05
N ASP A 62 8.24 -1.04 -10.92
CA ASP A 62 9.26 -1.14 -11.99
C ASP A 62 10.70 -1.30 -11.46
N CYS A 63 10.96 -0.83 -10.22
CA CYS A 63 12.31 -0.87 -9.64
C CYS A 63 12.34 -1.34 -8.18
N TRP A 64 11.18 -1.71 -7.62
CA TRP A 64 11.00 -2.04 -6.20
C TRP A 64 11.60 -1.02 -5.21
N LYS A 65 11.67 0.26 -5.62
CA LYS A 65 12.18 1.34 -4.77
C LYS A 65 11.03 2.04 -4.07
N GLN A 66 11.19 2.25 -2.76
CA GLN A 66 10.34 3.18 -2.02
C GLN A 66 10.52 4.58 -2.61
N ARG A 67 9.43 5.18 -3.07
CA ARG A 67 9.42 6.55 -3.62
C ARG A 67 8.83 7.55 -2.65
N LEU A 68 7.75 7.17 -1.99
CA LEU A 68 7.00 8.08 -1.14
C LEU A 68 6.73 7.43 0.22
N PHE A 69 6.71 8.27 1.25
CA PHE A 69 6.33 7.90 2.60
C PHE A 69 5.33 8.92 3.13
N LEU A 70 4.08 8.50 3.27
CA LEU A 70 2.98 9.34 3.76
C LEU A 70 2.78 9.07 5.25
N THR A 71 2.60 10.12 6.05
CA THR A 71 2.46 9.98 7.51
C THR A 71 1.10 10.46 8.00
N HIS A 72 0.54 9.67 8.91
CA HIS A 72 -0.70 9.94 9.63
C HIS A 72 -0.41 9.91 11.12
N LYS A 73 -0.95 10.91 11.84
CA LYS A 73 -0.80 11.00 13.31
C LYS A 73 -1.92 10.28 14.06
N GLU A 74 -2.94 9.81 13.36
CA GLU A 74 -4.19 9.30 13.94
C GLU A 74 -4.27 7.76 13.88
N GLY A 75 -3.29 7.10 14.49
CA GLY A 75 -3.26 5.65 14.65
C GLY A 75 -2.73 4.87 13.45
N ALA A 76 -2.84 3.55 13.54
CA ALA A 76 -2.34 2.63 12.53
C ALA A 76 -3.14 2.75 11.23
N ILE A 77 -2.48 2.54 10.09
CA ILE A 77 -3.17 2.45 8.80
C ILE A 77 -3.98 1.14 8.79
N SER A 78 -5.29 1.21 8.57
CA SER A 78 -6.17 0.02 8.55
C SER A 78 -6.54 -0.41 7.13
N CYS A 79 -6.69 0.54 6.22
CA CYS A 79 -7.04 0.27 4.82
C CYS A 79 -6.28 1.21 3.89
N VAL A 80 -5.99 0.74 2.68
CA VAL A 80 -5.48 1.53 1.58
C VAL A 80 -6.15 1.09 0.28
N ALA A 81 -6.51 2.03 -0.57
CA ALA A 81 -7.11 1.76 -1.87
C ALA A 81 -6.58 2.75 -2.91
N PHE A 82 -6.03 2.25 -4.01
CA PHE A 82 -5.67 3.08 -5.16
C PHE A 82 -6.90 3.36 -6.02
N CYS A 83 -6.97 4.56 -6.58
CA CYS A 83 -7.98 4.85 -7.60
C CYS A 83 -7.64 4.03 -8.87
N LEU A 84 -8.64 3.32 -9.41
CA LEU A 84 -8.45 2.41 -10.54
C LEU A 84 -8.26 3.14 -11.87
N HIS A 85 -8.82 4.35 -11.99
CA HIS A 85 -8.78 5.16 -13.21
C HIS A 85 -7.60 6.13 -13.23
N ASP A 86 -7.14 6.54 -12.04
CA ASP A 86 -6.03 7.46 -11.90
C ASP A 86 -5.14 7.06 -10.71
N GLU A 87 -4.02 6.43 -11.03
CA GLU A 87 -3.06 5.96 -10.02
C GLU A 87 -2.24 7.09 -9.37
N ASP A 88 -2.53 8.36 -9.66
CA ASP A 88 -2.02 9.49 -8.88
C ASP A 88 -2.83 9.73 -7.60
N TYR A 89 -3.99 9.07 -7.43
CA TYR A 89 -4.78 9.15 -6.21
C TYR A 89 -4.78 7.86 -5.39
N VAL A 90 -4.59 8.02 -4.08
CA VAL A 90 -4.67 6.92 -3.10
C VAL A 90 -5.48 7.33 -1.89
N ALA A 91 -6.44 6.50 -1.51
CA ALA A 91 -7.23 6.66 -0.31
C ALA A 91 -6.65 5.80 0.81
N VAL A 92 -6.62 6.36 2.01
CA VAL A 92 -6.05 5.74 3.21
C VAL A 92 -7.05 5.90 4.35
N ALA A 93 -7.23 4.85 5.14
CA ALA A 93 -8.01 4.91 6.36
C ALA A 93 -7.19 4.45 7.57
N THR A 94 -7.49 5.02 8.74
CA THR A 94 -6.78 4.70 9.99
C THR A 94 -7.67 3.96 11.00
N SER A 95 -7.01 3.35 11.99
CA SER A 95 -7.67 2.67 13.10
C SER A 95 -8.47 3.60 14.01
N GLN A 96 -8.26 4.92 13.92
CA GLN A 96 -9.00 5.93 14.69
C GLN A 96 -10.12 6.60 13.89
N GLY A 97 -10.39 6.14 12.67
CA GLY A 97 -11.54 6.59 11.89
C GLY A 97 -11.30 7.77 10.96
N LEU A 98 -10.03 8.13 10.73
CA LEU A 98 -9.65 9.13 9.75
C LEU A 98 -9.59 8.47 8.36
N VAL A 99 -10.21 9.11 7.37
CA VAL A 99 -10.08 8.76 5.94
C VAL A 99 -9.43 9.94 5.23
N VAL A 100 -8.39 9.67 4.45
CA VAL A 100 -7.65 10.70 3.71
C VAL A 100 -7.47 10.25 2.27
N VAL A 101 -7.73 11.15 1.33
CA VAL A 101 -7.33 10.98 -0.06
C VAL A 101 -6.09 11.80 -0.32
N TRP A 102 -5.07 11.16 -0.85
CA TRP A 102 -3.82 11.76 -1.27
C TRP A 102 -3.74 11.84 -2.79
N GLU A 103 -3.25 12.96 -3.29
CA GLU A 103 -2.71 13.12 -4.63
C GLU A 103 -1.19 12.96 -4.54
N LEU A 104 -0.62 12.08 -5.37
CA LEU A 104 0.78 11.70 -5.34
C LEU A 104 1.67 12.64 -6.16
N ASN A 105 1.09 13.43 -7.07
CA ASN A 105 1.76 14.42 -7.92
C ASN A 105 2.90 13.82 -8.77
N GLN A 106 2.73 12.61 -9.29
CA GLN A 106 3.75 11.88 -10.05
C GLN A 106 4.20 12.63 -11.30
N GLU A 107 3.25 13.15 -12.08
CA GLU A 107 3.54 13.81 -13.36
C GLU A 107 4.23 15.16 -13.16
N ARG A 108 3.83 15.88 -12.12
CA ARG A 108 4.34 17.23 -11.79
C ARG A 108 5.62 17.19 -10.97
N ARG A 109 6.09 16.00 -10.57
CA ARG A 109 7.19 15.80 -9.59
C ARG A 109 7.01 16.63 -8.32
N GLY A 110 5.74 16.84 -7.94
CA GLY A 110 5.37 17.59 -6.74
C GLY A 110 5.49 16.76 -5.48
N LYS A 111 5.34 17.40 -4.32
CA LYS A 111 5.15 16.65 -3.07
C LYS A 111 3.73 16.07 -3.06
N PRO A 112 3.51 14.91 -2.43
CA PRO A 112 2.16 14.41 -2.23
C PRO A 112 1.34 15.36 -1.36
N GLU A 113 0.07 15.54 -1.70
CA GLU A 113 -0.85 16.45 -1.01
C GLU A 113 -2.11 15.73 -0.56
N LYS A 114 -2.69 16.18 0.55
CA LYS A 114 -3.98 15.68 1.03
C LYS A 114 -5.07 16.51 0.37
N ILE A 115 -5.83 15.90 -0.53
CA ILE A 115 -6.90 16.61 -1.25
C ILE A 115 -8.25 16.46 -0.55
N TYR A 116 -8.41 15.45 0.31
CA TYR A 116 -9.63 15.23 1.08
C TYR A 116 -9.33 14.57 2.42
N ILE A 117 -10.07 14.97 3.45
CA ILE A 117 -9.97 14.42 4.80
C ILE A 117 -11.40 14.29 5.36
N SER A 118 -11.79 13.08 5.77
CA SER A 118 -13.03 12.80 6.48
C SER A 118 -12.73 12.22 7.86
N SER A 119 -13.52 12.66 8.84
CA SER A 119 -13.47 12.20 10.24
C SER A 119 -14.81 11.64 10.71
N GLU A 120 -15.71 11.29 9.78
CA GLU A 120 -17.05 10.76 10.09
C GLU A 120 -17.01 9.47 10.92
N HIS A 121 -15.94 8.69 10.80
CA HIS A 121 -15.74 7.46 11.54
C HIS A 121 -14.90 7.64 12.82
N LYS A 122 -14.63 8.87 13.26
CA LYS A 122 -13.75 9.17 14.40
C LYS A 122 -14.04 8.29 15.63
N GLY A 123 -12.99 7.68 16.18
CA GLY A 123 -13.05 6.75 17.30
C GLY A 123 -13.42 5.32 16.91
N ARG A 124 -13.70 5.03 15.63
CA ARG A 124 -13.97 3.68 15.12
C ARG A 124 -12.97 3.32 14.02
N LYS A 125 -12.49 2.08 14.04
CA LYS A 125 -11.62 1.56 12.98
C LYS A 125 -12.40 1.41 11.68
N VAL A 126 -11.89 2.02 10.61
CA VAL A 126 -12.38 1.74 9.25
C VAL A 126 -11.87 0.36 8.84
N THR A 127 -12.78 -0.50 8.38
CA THR A 127 -12.49 -1.90 8.04
C THR A 127 -12.44 -2.18 6.54
N ALA A 128 -13.03 -1.30 5.73
CA ALA A 128 -13.03 -1.39 4.28
C ALA A 128 -12.99 0.01 3.66
N LEU A 129 -12.38 0.09 2.49
CA LEU A 129 -12.27 1.33 1.71
C LEU A 129 -12.27 0.93 0.23
N CYS A 130 -13.16 1.52 -0.55
CA CYS A 130 -13.23 1.29 -1.99
C CYS A 130 -13.52 2.60 -2.72
N TRP A 131 -12.95 2.73 -3.90
CA TRP A 131 -13.32 3.78 -4.85
C TRP A 131 -14.59 3.36 -5.57
N ASP A 132 -15.52 4.31 -5.74
CA ASP A 132 -16.66 4.08 -6.62
C ASP A 132 -16.17 3.93 -8.06
N THR A 133 -16.61 2.87 -8.73
CA THR A 133 -16.26 2.55 -10.11
C THR A 133 -17.38 2.91 -11.08
N ASN A 134 -18.54 3.32 -10.58
CA ASN A 134 -19.72 3.64 -11.38
C ASN A 134 -19.84 5.11 -11.74
N ALA A 135 -19.13 6.00 -11.03
CA ALA A 135 -19.21 7.46 -11.24
C ALA A 135 -18.64 7.94 -12.60
N LEU A 136 -18.04 7.05 -13.41
CA LEU A 136 -17.42 7.36 -14.70
C LEU A 136 -18.01 6.54 -15.87
N ARG A 137 -19.22 5.99 -15.74
CA ARG A 137 -19.97 5.40 -16.86
C ARG A 137 -20.82 6.43 -17.59
#